data_AF-A0A1G0NFD3-F1
#
_entry.id   AF-A0A1G0NFD3-F1
#
_cell.length_a   1.000
_cell.length_b   1.000
_cell.length_c   1.000
_cell.angle_alpha   90.00
_cell.angle_beta   90.00
_cell.angle_gamma   90.00
#
_symmetry.space_group_name_H-M   'P 1'
#
loop_
_entity.id
_entity.type
_entity.pdbx_description
1 polymer ?
#
loop_
_entity_poly.entity_id
_entity_poly.type
_entity_poly.pdbx_seq_one_letter_code
_entity_poly.pdbx_strand_id
1 'polypeptide(L)'
;MKKMGLAMRRKYLLYFLPLLLPLNSEAHASQTCAETVSELGVMFGNQTFPLKWEETTMDDGKPLVMSIVESNGSILLEFTKTGEGLWAESLCVICKTGTDFEARFSGKQIRLGPAANWILRNALRNGGKFTLTKLGSDQLRIATSSWRGTFSPTAK
;
A
#
# COMPACT_ATOMS: atom_id res chain seq x y z
N MET A 1 70.42 -56.08 -14.17
CA MET A 1 71.26 -55.04 -13.53
C MET A 1 70.74 -53.65 -13.85
N LYS A 2 70.08 -52.98 -12.90
CA LYS A 2 70.21 -51.53 -12.62
C LYS A 2 69.55 -51.25 -11.26
N LYS A 3 70.28 -50.50 -10.44
CA LYS A 3 70.05 -50.22 -9.01
C LYS A 3 69.15 -49.00 -8.80
N MET A 4 68.48 -49.02 -7.64
CA MET A 4 68.17 -47.94 -6.69
C MET A 4 67.50 -46.63 -7.15
N GLY A 5 66.52 -46.20 -6.34
CA GLY A 5 66.54 -44.82 -5.83
C GLY A 5 65.20 -44.19 -5.44
N LEU A 6 64.73 -44.51 -4.24
CA LEU A 6 64.19 -43.60 -3.21
C LEU A 6 63.62 -42.22 -3.66
N ALA A 7 62.35 -41.93 -3.34
CA ALA A 7 61.99 -40.66 -2.70
C ALA A 7 60.54 -40.65 -2.18
N MET A 8 60.44 -40.81 -0.87
CA MET A 8 59.30 -40.51 0.00
C MET A 8 59.01 -39.00 0.01
N ARG A 9 57.78 -38.56 -0.28
CA ARG A 9 57.19 -37.30 0.22
C ARG A 9 55.68 -37.53 0.38
N ARG A 10 55.19 -37.66 1.62
CA ARG A 10 54.60 -36.57 2.43
C ARG A 10 53.37 -35.96 1.73
N LYS A 11 52.22 -35.74 2.34
CA LYS A 11 51.67 -35.94 3.70
C LYS A 11 50.36 -35.12 3.63
N TYR A 12 49.25 -35.62 4.16
CA TYR A 12 48.08 -34.81 4.59
C TYR A 12 47.31 -34.10 3.45
N LEU A 13 46.03 -33.75 3.51
CA LEU A 13 45.01 -33.63 4.54
C LEU A 13 43.68 -33.60 3.72
N LEU A 14 42.81 -34.59 3.85
CA LEU A 14 41.45 -34.42 4.41
C LEU A 14 40.90 -32.98 4.44
N TYR A 15 39.64 -32.87 3.98
CA TYR A 15 38.68 -31.77 4.17
C TYR A 15 38.99 -30.45 3.47
N PHE A 16 38.11 -30.05 2.54
CA PHE A 16 37.22 -28.90 2.74
C PHE A 16 36.17 -28.91 1.62
N LEU A 17 34.97 -29.38 1.99
CA LEU A 17 33.72 -29.03 1.33
C LEU A 17 33.28 -27.71 2.01
N PRO A 18 33.40 -26.52 1.40
CA PRO A 18 32.83 -25.32 2.00
C PRO A 18 31.50 -25.00 1.33
N LEU A 19 30.50 -24.91 2.19
CA LEU A 19 29.33 -24.04 2.09
C LEU A 19 28.29 -24.38 1.01
N LEU A 20 27.44 -25.33 1.39
CA LEU A 20 25.99 -25.09 1.34
C LEU A 20 25.71 -23.80 2.14
N LEU A 21 25.76 -22.64 1.48
CA LEU A 21 25.03 -21.47 1.93
C LEU A 21 23.56 -21.73 1.54
N PRO A 22 22.64 -22.02 2.47
CA PRO A 22 21.32 -21.49 2.27
C PRO A 22 21.52 -19.97 2.32
N LEU A 23 21.50 -19.31 1.17
CA LEU A 23 20.99 -17.95 1.17
C LEU A 23 19.58 -18.09 1.74
N ASN A 24 19.45 -17.91 3.05
CA ASN A 24 18.25 -17.35 3.63
C ASN A 24 18.22 -15.92 3.09
N SER A 25 17.88 -15.78 1.80
CA SER A 25 17.11 -14.64 1.40
C SER A 25 15.86 -14.75 2.24
N GLU A 26 15.83 -14.00 3.34
CA GLU A 26 14.61 -13.33 3.70
C GLU A 26 14.26 -12.50 2.46
N ALA A 27 13.61 -13.16 1.50
CA ALA A 27 12.76 -12.49 0.56
C ALA A 27 11.76 -11.80 1.48
N HIS A 28 12.05 -10.55 1.83
CA HIS A 28 11.07 -9.63 2.35
C HIS A 28 9.98 -9.66 1.29
N ALA A 29 8.99 -10.53 1.51
CA ALA A 29 7.78 -10.53 0.71
C ALA A 29 7.30 -9.09 0.82
N SER A 30 7.34 -8.38 -0.31
CA SER A 30 6.87 -7.01 -0.37
C SER A 30 5.55 -6.98 0.36
N GLN A 31 5.50 -6.23 1.47
CA GLN A 31 4.33 -6.19 2.35
C GLN A 31 3.15 -5.86 1.45
N THR A 32 2.29 -6.86 1.22
CA THR A 32 1.21 -6.74 0.24
C THR A 32 0.15 -5.80 0.74
N CYS A 33 0.16 -5.48 2.04
CA CYS A 33 -0.76 -4.61 2.71
C CYS A 33 -0.01 -3.70 3.68
N ALA A 34 -0.47 -2.46 3.79
CA ALA A 34 -0.06 -1.47 4.76
C ALA A 34 -1.22 -1.19 5.71
N GLU A 35 -0.94 -1.25 7.01
CA GLU A 35 -1.85 -0.90 8.10
C GLU A 35 -1.50 0.47 8.69
N THR A 36 -0.27 0.95 8.48
CA THR A 36 0.23 2.26 8.93
C THR A 36 0.68 3.14 7.76
N VAL A 37 0.79 4.46 7.99
CA VAL A 37 1.31 5.40 6.98
C VAL A 37 2.77 5.12 6.68
N SER A 38 3.52 4.64 7.66
CA SER A 38 4.93 4.25 7.49
C SER A 38 5.05 3.04 6.55
N GLU A 39 4.27 1.98 6.77
CA GLU A 39 4.22 0.82 5.87
C GLU A 39 3.73 1.19 4.48
N LEU A 40 2.78 2.13 4.39
CA LEU A 40 2.30 2.66 3.11
C LEU A 40 3.45 3.31 2.34
N GLY A 41 4.28 4.14 2.99
CA GLY A 41 5.46 4.74 2.39
C GLY A 41 6.47 3.72 1.87
N VAL A 42 6.73 2.65 2.64
CA VAL A 42 7.59 1.54 2.22
C VAL A 42 7.00 0.83 1.00
N MET A 43 5.69 0.61 0.98
CA MET A 43 4.99 -0.04 -0.14
C MET A 43 5.09 0.77 -1.44
N PHE A 44 5.20 2.10 -1.35
CA PHE A 44 5.46 3.01 -2.48
C PHE A 44 6.95 3.23 -2.79
N GLY A 45 7.84 2.42 -2.20
CA GLY A 45 9.28 2.46 -2.49
C GLY A 45 10.00 3.67 -1.92
N ASN A 46 9.60 4.13 -0.73
CA ASN A 46 10.13 5.31 -0.05
C ASN A 46 9.99 6.62 -0.85
N GLN A 47 9.21 6.62 -1.93
CA GLN A 47 8.72 7.85 -2.54
C GLN A 47 7.65 8.44 -1.62
N THR A 48 7.64 9.76 -1.49
CA THR A 48 6.63 10.44 -0.67
C THR A 48 5.26 10.25 -1.32
N PHE A 49 4.50 9.26 -0.87
CA PHE A 49 3.10 9.12 -1.26
C PHE A 49 2.32 10.30 -0.67
N PRO A 50 1.66 11.12 -1.50
CA PRO A 50 0.85 12.23 -1.00
C PRO A 50 -0.21 11.70 -0.02
N LEU A 51 -0.34 12.38 1.13
CA LEU A 51 -1.34 12.00 2.13
C LEU A 51 -2.66 12.74 1.93
N LYS A 52 -2.70 13.71 1.02
CA LYS A 52 -3.88 14.53 0.75
C LYS A 52 -4.07 14.69 -0.75
N TRP A 53 -5.28 14.44 -1.21
CA TRP A 53 -5.64 14.41 -2.62
C TRP A 53 -6.97 15.11 -2.82
N GLU A 54 -7.08 15.94 -3.85
CA GLU A 54 -8.27 16.71 -4.18
C GLU A 54 -8.91 16.19 -5.47
N GLU A 55 -10.22 16.02 -5.46
CA GLU A 55 -10.98 15.54 -6.60
C GLU A 55 -10.98 16.58 -7.74
N THR A 56 -10.73 16.10 -8.95
CA THR A 56 -10.66 16.92 -10.18
C THR A 56 -11.80 16.62 -11.16
N THR A 57 -12.59 15.58 -10.89
CA THR A 57 -13.72 15.17 -11.73
C THR A 57 -15.02 15.89 -11.42
N MET A 58 -15.04 16.68 -10.35
CA MET A 58 -16.25 17.28 -9.80
C MET A 58 -16.40 18.73 -10.28
N ASP A 59 -17.59 19.08 -10.76
CA ASP A 59 -17.89 20.35 -11.43
C ASP A 59 -18.74 21.31 -10.57
N ASP A 60 -19.19 20.88 -9.39
CA ASP A 60 -20.00 21.68 -8.47
C ASP A 60 -19.21 22.72 -7.66
N GLY A 61 -17.92 22.87 -7.94
CA GLY A 61 -17.01 23.80 -7.25
C GLY A 61 -16.69 23.40 -5.80
N LYS A 62 -17.07 22.20 -5.37
CA LYS A 62 -16.86 21.69 -4.01
C LYS A 62 -16.16 20.34 -4.07
N PRO A 63 -14.87 20.26 -4.47
CA PRO A 63 -14.21 18.97 -4.64
C PRO A 63 -14.18 18.18 -3.33
N LEU A 64 -14.21 16.84 -3.44
CA LEU A 64 -13.87 15.98 -2.32
C LEU A 64 -12.36 16.03 -2.08
N VAL A 65 -11.99 16.13 -0.82
CA VAL A 65 -10.61 16.03 -0.35
C VAL A 65 -10.47 14.72 0.38
N MET A 66 -9.66 13.81 -0.16
CA MET A 66 -9.26 12.58 0.51
C MET A 66 -7.98 12.83 1.30
N SER A 67 -7.99 12.45 2.58
CA SER A 67 -6.84 12.50 3.48
C SER A 67 -6.55 11.09 4.02
N ILE A 68 -5.27 10.74 4.06
CA ILE A 68 -4.75 9.54 4.72
C ILE A 68 -4.10 10.01 6.01
N VAL A 69 -4.72 9.65 7.13
CA VAL A 69 -4.22 9.97 8.46
C VAL A 69 -3.98 8.67 9.23
N GLU A 70 -3.08 8.72 10.20
CA GLU A 70 -2.85 7.60 11.11
C GLU A 70 -3.60 7.86 12.42
N SER A 71 -4.36 6.87 12.88
CA SER A 71 -5.09 6.94 14.15
C SER A 71 -4.93 5.61 14.87
N ASN A 72 -4.39 5.64 16.09
CA ASN A 72 -4.15 4.46 16.92
C ASN A 72 -3.40 3.31 16.21
N GLY A 73 -2.40 3.65 15.38
CA GLY A 73 -1.62 2.67 14.62
C GLY A 73 -2.39 2.04 13.44
N SER A 74 -3.47 2.68 12.97
CA SER A 74 -4.22 2.25 11.79
C SER A 74 -4.39 3.40 10.80
N ILE A 75 -4.43 3.10 9.52
CA ILE A 75 -4.78 4.06 8.48
C ILE A 75 -6.28 4.38 8.59
N LEU A 76 -6.58 5.68 8.72
CA LEU A 76 -7.90 6.26 8.56
C LEU A 76 -7.92 7.03 7.24
N LEU A 77 -8.80 6.59 6.33
CA LEU A 77 -9.14 7.36 5.13
C LEU A 77 -10.29 8.30 5.46
N GLU A 78 -10.08 9.60 5.32
CA GLU A 78 -11.11 10.63 5.48
C GLU A 78 -11.40 11.28 4.13
N PHE A 79 -12.68 11.47 3.82
CA PHE A 79 -13.17 12.20 2.67
C PHE A 79 -14.01 13.37 3.18
N THR A 80 -13.59 14.58 2.86
CA THR A 80 -14.27 15.81 3.25
C THR A 80 -14.70 16.57 2.00
N LYS A 81 -15.98 16.95 1.93
CA LYS A 81 -16.54 17.75 0.87
C LYS A 81 -16.25 19.22 1.17
N THR A 82 -15.56 19.89 0.25
CA THR A 82 -15.16 21.29 0.44
C THR A 82 -16.38 22.17 0.68
N GLY A 83 -16.37 22.89 1.82
CA GLY A 83 -17.48 23.75 2.24
C GLY A 83 -18.72 23.05 2.82
N GLU A 84 -18.75 21.71 2.85
CA GLU A 84 -19.89 20.93 3.38
C GLU A 84 -19.51 19.97 4.52
N GLY A 85 -18.21 19.73 4.71
CA GLY A 85 -17.68 18.94 5.81
C GLY A 85 -17.58 17.46 5.48
N LEU A 86 -17.62 16.62 6.52
CA LEU A 86 -17.35 15.18 6.38
C LEU A 86 -18.30 14.53 5.37
N TRP A 87 -17.72 13.83 4.42
CA TRP A 87 -18.43 12.97 3.47
C TRP A 87 -18.39 11.51 3.93
N ALA A 88 -17.19 10.97 4.16
CA ALA A 88 -17.02 9.63 4.71
C ALA A 88 -15.66 9.50 5.41
N GLU A 89 -15.56 8.62 6.39
CA GLU A 89 -14.27 8.17 6.90
C GLU A 89 -14.30 6.67 7.19
N SER A 90 -13.16 6.01 7.11
CA SER A 90 -13.05 4.62 7.50
C SER A 90 -11.64 4.19 7.86
N LEU A 91 -11.54 3.36 8.90
CA LEU A 91 -10.32 2.59 9.17
C LEU A 91 -10.16 1.54 8.07
N CYS A 92 -8.99 1.50 7.43
CA CYS A 92 -8.75 0.62 6.31
C CYS A 92 -7.34 0.03 6.32
N VAL A 93 -7.20 -1.10 5.61
CA VAL A 93 -5.92 -1.66 5.22
C VAL A 93 -5.75 -1.43 3.73
N ILE A 94 -4.60 -0.92 3.31
CA ILE A 94 -4.31 -0.65 1.90
C ILE A 94 -3.44 -1.76 1.35
N CYS A 95 -3.97 -2.57 0.45
CA CYS A 95 -3.26 -3.69 -0.15
C CYS A 95 -2.89 -3.43 -1.61
N LYS A 96 -1.66 -3.75 -1.99
CA LYS A 96 -1.23 -3.83 -3.38
C LYS A 96 -1.91 -5.01 -4.08
N THR A 97 -2.56 -4.73 -5.21
CA THR A 97 -3.25 -5.72 -6.05
C THR A 97 -2.78 -5.52 -7.49
N GLY A 98 -1.75 -6.28 -7.90
CA GLY A 98 -1.11 -6.08 -9.20
C GLY A 98 -0.36 -4.74 -9.28
N THR A 99 -0.79 -3.86 -10.19
CA THR A 99 -0.30 -2.47 -10.33
C THR A 99 -1.08 -1.47 -9.49
N ASP A 100 -2.22 -1.88 -8.94
CA ASP A 100 -3.17 -1.02 -8.26
C ASP A 100 -3.10 -1.23 -6.74
N PHE A 101 -3.85 -0.42 -6.01
CA PHE A 101 -4.01 -0.53 -4.57
C PHE A 101 -5.50 -0.66 -4.23
N GLU A 102 -5.81 -1.36 -3.14
CA GLU A 102 -7.17 -1.57 -2.67
C GLU A 102 -7.23 -1.27 -1.18
N ALA A 103 -7.99 -0.23 -0.81
CA ALA A 103 -8.32 0.04 0.58
C ALA A 103 -9.59 -0.73 0.92
N ARG A 104 -9.46 -1.67 1.85
CA ARG A 104 -10.56 -2.51 2.32
C ARG A 104 -11.07 -1.99 3.65
N PHE A 105 -12.39 -1.96 3.81
CA PHE A 105 -13.04 -1.61 5.07
C PHE A 105 -14.36 -2.36 5.26
N SER A 106 -14.70 -2.66 6.51
CA SER A 106 -16.00 -3.26 6.85
C SER A 106 -17.07 -2.20 7.09
N GLY A 107 -18.35 -2.60 7.02
CA GLY A 107 -19.48 -1.67 7.26
C GLY A 107 -19.49 -1.08 8.66
N LYS A 108 -18.89 -1.78 9.63
CA LYS A 108 -18.73 -1.30 11.01
C LYS A 108 -17.67 -0.22 11.14
N GLN A 109 -16.73 -0.13 10.20
CA GLN A 109 -15.60 0.79 10.23
C GLN A 109 -15.85 2.07 9.43
N ILE A 110 -16.89 2.11 8.58
CA ILE A 110 -17.19 3.31 7.79
C ILE A 110 -18.20 4.21 8.52
N ARG A 111 -17.84 5.47 8.68
CA ARG A 111 -18.73 6.53 9.16
C ARG A 111 -19.02 7.48 8.02
N LEU A 112 -20.29 7.65 7.70
CA LEU A 112 -20.73 8.56 6.64
C LEU A 112 -21.18 9.89 7.24
N GLY A 113 -20.50 10.97 6.88
CA GLY A 113 -20.80 12.30 7.35
C GLY A 113 -22.04 12.90 6.68
N PRO A 114 -22.53 14.06 7.13
CA PRO A 114 -23.76 14.68 6.63
C PRO A 114 -23.71 15.04 5.14
N ALA A 115 -22.52 15.33 4.60
CA ALA A 115 -22.34 15.67 3.19
C ALA A 115 -22.49 14.47 2.23
N ALA A 116 -22.53 13.23 2.75
CA ALA A 116 -22.79 12.06 1.91
C ALA A 116 -24.27 11.96 1.51
N ASN A 117 -24.50 11.78 0.20
CA ASN A 117 -25.82 11.56 -0.36
C ASN A 117 -26.40 10.18 0.05
N TRP A 118 -27.73 10.05 -0.05
CA TRP A 118 -28.46 8.85 0.38
C TRP A 118 -28.08 7.58 -0.41
N ILE A 119 -27.71 7.74 -1.69
CA ILE A 119 -27.32 6.62 -2.56
C ILE A 119 -26.04 5.97 -2.03
N LEU A 120 -25.03 6.79 -1.70
CA LEU A 120 -23.78 6.31 -1.11
C LEU A 120 -24.02 5.65 0.25
N ARG A 121 -24.91 6.22 1.07
CA ARG A 121 -25.28 5.61 2.37
C ARG A 121 -25.79 4.20 2.22
N ASN A 122 -26.62 3.95 1.22
CA ASN A 122 -27.12 2.61 0.95
C ASN A 122 -26.03 1.70 0.38
N ALA A 123 -25.17 2.22 -0.52
CA ALA A 123 -24.12 1.44 -1.15
C ALA A 123 -23.03 0.96 -0.18
N LEU A 124 -22.70 1.76 0.84
CA LEU A 124 -21.60 1.49 1.78
C LEU A 124 -22.05 0.94 3.14
N ARG A 125 -23.36 0.77 3.36
CA ARG A 125 -23.93 0.34 4.65
C ARG A 125 -23.36 -0.99 5.17
N ASN A 126 -23.03 -1.91 4.27
CA ASN A 126 -22.51 -3.23 4.62
C ASN A 126 -20.97 -3.30 4.55
N GLY A 127 -20.30 -2.16 4.36
CA GLY A 127 -18.88 -2.08 4.07
C GLY A 127 -18.62 -2.06 2.59
N GLY A 128 -17.34 -2.11 2.24
CA GLY A 128 -16.94 -2.03 0.85
C GLY A 128 -15.44 -2.02 0.67
N LYS A 129 -15.07 -1.68 -0.54
CA LYS A 129 -13.68 -1.47 -0.90
C LYS A 129 -13.59 -0.21 -1.73
N PHE A 130 -12.58 0.59 -1.44
CA PHE A 130 -12.13 1.64 -2.34
C PHE A 130 -10.99 1.06 -3.18
N THR A 131 -11.21 0.94 -4.47
CA THR A 131 -10.13 0.64 -5.41
C THR A 131 -9.38 1.94 -5.71
N LEU A 132 -8.09 1.95 -5.40
CA LEU A 132 -7.16 3.06 -5.60
C LEU A 132 -6.25 2.71 -6.79
N THR A 133 -6.59 3.22 -7.97
CA THR A 133 -5.81 3.01 -9.18
C THR A 133 -4.94 4.24 -9.42
N LYS A 134 -3.61 4.05 -9.44
CA LYS A 134 -2.68 5.12 -9.82
C LYS A 134 -2.73 5.28 -11.33
N LEU A 135 -3.18 6.44 -11.82
CA LEU A 135 -3.27 6.73 -13.27
C LEU A 135 -2.00 7.38 -13.84
N GLY A 136 -1.06 7.77 -12.98
CA GLY A 136 0.19 8.45 -13.29
C GLY A 136 0.92 8.86 -12.01
N SER A 137 2.00 9.66 -12.09
CA SER A 137 2.66 10.23 -10.90
C SER A 137 1.70 11.04 -10.04
N ASP A 138 0.79 11.77 -10.68
CA ASP A 138 0.03 12.86 -10.06
C ASP A 138 -1.48 12.63 -10.09
N GLN A 139 -1.94 11.41 -10.36
CA GLN A 139 -3.37 11.09 -10.37
C GLN A 139 -3.69 9.76 -9.70
N LEU A 140 -4.68 9.82 -8.82
CA LEU A 140 -5.25 8.69 -8.10
C LEU A 140 -6.73 8.60 -8.40
N ARG A 141 -7.16 7.50 -9.00
CA ARG A 141 -8.59 7.19 -9.15
C ARG A 141 -9.04 6.41 -7.94
N ILE A 142 -10.09 6.88 -7.28
CA ILE A 142 -10.74 6.21 -6.17
C ILE A 142 -12.13 5.78 -6.63
N ALA A 143 -12.47 4.51 -6.46
CA ALA A 143 -13.77 3.98 -6.88
C ALA A 143 -14.37 2.99 -5.87
N THR A 144 -15.69 3.03 -5.76
CA THR A 144 -16.54 1.98 -5.19
C THR A 144 -17.42 1.39 -6.29
N SER A 145 -18.34 0.49 -5.94
CA SER A 145 -19.34 -0.01 -6.89
C SER A 145 -20.29 1.07 -7.42
N SER A 146 -20.50 2.16 -6.66
CA SER A 146 -21.53 3.17 -6.94
C SER A 146 -21.00 4.58 -7.16
N TRP A 147 -19.69 4.80 -7.00
CA TRP A 147 -19.07 6.12 -7.15
C TRP A 147 -17.62 5.97 -7.61
N ARG A 148 -17.12 6.96 -8.35
CA ARG A 148 -15.73 7.06 -8.77
C ARG A 148 -15.35 8.54 -8.87
N GLY A 149 -14.16 8.88 -8.39
CA GLY A 149 -13.53 10.19 -8.58
C GLY A 149 -12.08 10.05 -9.02
N THR A 150 -11.56 11.05 -9.74
CA THR A 150 -10.12 11.17 -10.01
C THR A 150 -9.56 12.32 -9.20
N PHE A 151 -8.48 12.06 -8.49
CA PHE A 151 -7.88 12.96 -7.54
C PHE A 151 -6.46 13.31 -7.95
N SER A 152 -6.05 14.54 -7.69
CA SER A 152 -4.67 14.99 -7.83
C SER A 152 -4.10 15.32 -6.45
N PRO A 153 -2.79 15.14 -6.23
CA PRO A 153 -2.19 15.45 -4.95
C PRO A 153 -2.27 16.95 -4.70
N THR A 154 -2.84 17.34 -3.57
CA THR A 154 -2.60 18.69 -3.06
C THR A 154 -1.14 18.74 -2.62
N ALA A 155 -0.35 19.60 -3.25
CA ALA A 155 1.05 19.80 -2.88
C ALA A 155 1.16 20.01 -1.36
N LYS A 156 2.14 19.35 -0.73
CA LYS A 156 2.56 19.69 0.63
C LYS A 156 3.30 21.02 0.61
#